data_AF-A0A1W0WII1-F1
#
_entry.id   AF-A0A1W0WII1-F1
#
_cell.length_a   1.000
_cell.length_b   1.000
_cell.length_c   1.000
_cell.angle_alpha   90.00
_cell.angle_beta   90.00
_cell.angle_gamma   90.00
#
_symmetry.space_group_name_H-M   'P 1'
#
loop_
_entity.id
_entity.type
_entity.pdbx_description
1 polymer ?
#
loop_
_entity_poly.entity_id
_entity_poly.type
_entity_poly.pdbx_seq_one_letter_code
_entity_poly.pdbx_strand_id
1 'polypeptide(L)'
;MLYFSVLYRSIFVLFYLDGALLARTSHTPVEAIIGGANAKKDRFKFIVSLQRNGAHFCSGSLITDTMILSAAHCFYEPGTAVPIPEFEISAYVGLYSVNEYTPDQEMRVKSVKEHPDFRPRKLSTNLDHDIAIIHLRDSIQTLPDRVKLLLAKARLPAGFRASLTQTRLRALGWGLSDRSRNTVPDKLQTALLTVISDVECQARYGTKYNVTANVLCTDSTIADICQGDSGGPFTTSTELASGTIIDVVVGIISMSSAGCRLNGSASIHTRVSEYVDSFIIPEIRLAGEGRLTPTTKTTETISVRRTSVVSIQHNDEHICSGTLIAKELVLTAASCFFDQNWGRIPQEELKVVVGRDPFRNLHGDQSTTVKGIKLHRSFVPRTFANRIADLAIVEMTKSLSDFPEIVKQAVEIASVPQFGVPNEATATLHLEQWNFGGSPGEEGVPPDYPDSSLMTYQSNADCRRDLGSKFQARSEVICTRGDNSGFCLRENPTPDLGSPLMASHTDSKGHVKPVVVGVYFMSGLRCKYADGWGILVHSRVASFVGDFIGPEQRRVRHAASELISS
;
A
#
# COMPACT_ATOMS: atom_id res chain seq x y z
N MET A 1 0.94 -82.33 -46.20
CA MET A 1 -0.54 -82.41 -46.18
C MET A 1 -1.03 -81.29 -45.27
N LEU A 2 -1.06 -80.02 -45.71
CA LEU A 2 -2.10 -79.41 -46.55
C LEU A 2 -3.50 -79.82 -46.08
N TYR A 3 -4.24 -78.90 -45.46
CA TYR A 3 -5.65 -78.66 -45.77
C TYR A 3 -6.01 -77.23 -45.32
N PHE A 4 -5.95 -76.33 -46.30
CA PHE A 4 -6.66 -75.05 -46.33
C PHE A 4 -7.87 -75.22 -47.26
N SER A 5 -8.84 -74.29 -47.16
CA SER A 5 -9.99 -74.06 -48.06
C SER A 5 -11.30 -74.76 -47.64
N VAL A 6 -12.51 -74.20 -47.75
CA VAL A 6 -12.98 -72.90 -48.25
C VAL A 6 -14.50 -72.76 -47.95
N LEU A 7 -14.95 -71.53 -47.66
CA LEU A 7 -16.27 -70.88 -47.88
C LEU A 7 -17.60 -71.62 -47.56
N TYR A 8 -18.49 -70.93 -46.80
CA TYR A 8 -19.87 -70.69 -47.28
C TYR A 8 -20.49 -69.42 -46.68
N ARG A 9 -21.17 -68.66 -47.56
CA ARG A 9 -21.89 -67.39 -47.37
C ARG A 9 -23.34 -67.65 -46.90
N SER A 10 -23.95 -66.70 -46.16
CA SER A 10 -25.34 -66.15 -46.31
C SER A 10 -25.64 -65.22 -45.12
N ILE A 11 -25.77 -63.89 -45.25
CA ILE A 11 -26.85 -63.03 -45.80
C ILE A 11 -27.95 -62.67 -44.75
N PHE A 12 -27.90 -61.38 -44.34
CA PHE A 12 -28.96 -60.42 -43.97
C PHE A 12 -29.68 -60.38 -42.60
N VAL A 13 -29.60 -59.19 -41.97
CA VAL A 13 -30.65 -58.26 -41.42
C VAL A 13 -30.08 -57.54 -40.16
N LEU A 14 -29.52 -56.30 -40.25
CA LEU A 14 -30.13 -54.94 -40.06
C LEU A 14 -30.82 -54.75 -38.69
N PHE A 15 -30.60 -53.77 -37.78
CA PHE A 15 -30.02 -52.42 -37.68
C PHE A 15 -29.50 -52.23 -36.22
N TYR A 16 -28.53 -51.38 -35.84
CA TYR A 16 -28.64 -49.91 -35.72
C TYR A 16 -27.26 -49.30 -35.36
N LEU A 17 -26.96 -48.17 -36.02
CA LEU A 17 -26.03 -47.07 -35.71
C LEU A 17 -25.05 -47.21 -34.53
N ASP A 18 -23.74 -47.17 -34.82
CA ASP A 18 -22.89 -46.11 -34.26
C ASP A 18 -21.66 -45.83 -35.13
N GLY A 19 -21.42 -44.53 -35.32
CA GLY A 19 -20.48 -43.97 -36.28
C GLY A 19 -19.01 -44.17 -35.90
N ALA A 20 -18.17 -44.17 -36.94
CA ALA A 20 -16.73 -44.12 -36.83
C ALA A 20 -16.27 -42.96 -35.92
N LEU A 21 -15.43 -43.27 -34.94
CA LEU A 21 -14.54 -42.26 -34.35
C LEU A 21 -13.10 -42.74 -34.49
N LEU A 22 -12.39 -42.07 -35.40
CA LEU A 22 -10.94 -42.04 -35.45
C LEU A 22 -10.42 -41.79 -34.03
N ALA A 23 -9.67 -42.75 -33.48
CA ALA A 23 -8.90 -42.53 -32.28
C ALA A 23 -7.85 -41.45 -32.58
N ARG A 24 -8.21 -40.18 -32.33
CA ARG A 24 -7.26 -39.11 -32.13
C ARG A 24 -6.33 -39.58 -31.02
N THR A 25 -5.08 -39.83 -31.35
CA THR A 25 -4.02 -39.82 -30.36
C THR A 25 -4.04 -38.43 -29.70
N SER A 26 -4.68 -38.34 -28.55
CA SER A 26 -4.52 -37.19 -27.68
C SER A 26 -3.05 -37.20 -27.26
N HIS A 27 -2.23 -36.36 -27.88
CA HIS A 27 -1.02 -35.88 -27.24
C HIS A 27 -1.45 -35.30 -25.90
N THR A 28 -1.24 -36.05 -24.82
CA THR A 28 -1.27 -35.50 -23.47
C THR A 28 -0.19 -34.42 -23.44
N PRO A 29 -0.55 -33.14 -23.24
CA PRO A 29 0.43 -32.07 -23.16
C PRO A 29 1.39 -32.40 -22.02
N VAL A 30 2.69 -32.35 -22.29
CA VAL A 30 3.73 -32.58 -21.27
C VAL A 30 3.52 -31.59 -20.12
N GLU A 31 3.26 -32.12 -18.93
CA GLU A 31 3.07 -31.37 -17.68
C GLU A 31 4.40 -30.78 -17.22
N ALA A 32 4.41 -29.50 -16.84
CA ALA A 32 5.62 -28.78 -16.47
C ALA A 32 5.34 -27.64 -15.46
N ILE A 33 6.29 -27.39 -14.53
CA ILE A 33 6.09 -27.47 -13.06
C ILE A 33 5.61 -28.88 -12.67
N ILE A 34 6.12 -29.49 -11.59
CA ILE A 34 5.71 -30.86 -11.27
C ILE A 34 4.21 -30.86 -10.94
N GLY A 35 3.39 -31.51 -11.78
CA GLY A 35 1.92 -31.44 -11.71
C GLY A 35 1.28 -30.17 -12.29
N GLY A 36 2.05 -29.36 -13.03
CA GLY A 36 1.62 -28.13 -13.70
C GLY A 36 1.40 -28.28 -15.21
N ALA A 37 1.08 -27.18 -15.88
CA ALA A 37 0.85 -27.15 -17.33
C ALA A 37 1.34 -25.84 -17.95
N ASN A 38 1.48 -25.82 -19.27
CA ASN A 38 1.81 -24.60 -20.02
C ASN A 38 0.81 -23.48 -19.66
N ALA A 39 1.35 -22.33 -19.26
CA ALA A 39 0.56 -21.14 -19.08
C ALA A 39 -0.05 -20.70 -20.40
N LYS A 40 -1.20 -20.02 -20.34
CA LYS A 40 -1.75 -19.38 -21.54
C LYS A 40 -0.81 -18.27 -21.98
N LYS A 41 -0.37 -18.33 -23.25
CA LYS A 41 0.46 -17.29 -23.88
C LYS A 41 -0.13 -15.90 -23.61
N ASP A 42 0.74 -14.96 -23.23
CA ASP A 42 0.45 -13.54 -22.96
C ASP A 42 -0.53 -13.25 -21.80
N ARG A 43 -0.89 -14.23 -20.96
CA ARG A 43 -1.78 -14.00 -19.80
C ARG A 43 -1.07 -13.35 -18.61
N PHE A 44 0.17 -13.74 -18.34
CA PHE A 44 0.91 -13.32 -17.14
C PHE A 44 2.01 -12.35 -17.53
N LYS A 45 1.62 -11.12 -17.83
CA LYS A 45 2.50 -10.07 -18.39
C LYS A 45 3.47 -9.43 -17.39
N PHE A 46 3.38 -9.81 -16.11
CA PHE A 46 4.25 -9.32 -15.04
C PHE A 46 5.42 -10.27 -14.74
N ILE A 47 5.44 -11.49 -15.29
CA ILE A 47 6.52 -12.46 -15.02
C ILE A 47 7.82 -12.00 -15.69
N VAL A 48 8.94 -12.20 -14.99
CA VAL A 48 10.28 -11.83 -15.45
C VAL A 48 11.21 -13.02 -15.33
N SER A 49 12.04 -13.25 -16.34
CA SER A 49 13.13 -14.22 -16.30
C SER A 49 14.43 -13.53 -15.93
N LEU A 50 15.11 -14.00 -14.88
CA LEU A 50 16.45 -13.56 -14.52
C LEU A 50 17.44 -14.55 -15.12
N GLN A 51 18.36 -14.02 -15.93
CA GLN A 51 19.35 -14.81 -16.64
C GLN A 51 20.78 -14.37 -16.31
N ARG A 52 21.68 -15.35 -16.30
CA ARG A 52 23.12 -15.17 -16.18
C ARG A 52 23.78 -16.01 -17.26
N ASN A 53 24.69 -15.43 -18.03
CA ASN A 53 25.35 -16.11 -19.17
C ASN A 53 24.36 -16.74 -20.17
N GLY A 54 23.21 -16.08 -20.41
CA GLY A 54 22.16 -16.56 -21.32
C GLY A 54 21.35 -17.75 -20.79
N ALA A 55 21.49 -18.09 -19.52
CA ALA A 55 20.74 -19.17 -18.87
C ALA A 55 19.83 -18.61 -17.77
N HIS A 56 18.56 -19.02 -17.80
CA HIS A 56 17.60 -18.74 -16.74
C HIS A 56 18.00 -19.43 -15.43
N PHE A 57 18.00 -18.68 -14.33
CA PHE A 57 18.33 -19.22 -13.01
C PHE A 57 17.28 -18.90 -11.93
N CYS A 58 16.56 -17.79 -12.07
CA CYS A 58 15.47 -17.40 -11.18
C CYS A 58 14.41 -16.60 -11.95
N SER A 59 13.25 -16.47 -11.35
CA SER A 59 12.12 -15.67 -11.82
C SER A 59 11.92 -14.42 -10.97
N GLY A 60 11.04 -13.53 -11.43
CA GLY A 60 10.63 -12.33 -10.71
C GLY A 60 9.28 -11.80 -11.18
N SER A 61 8.77 -10.79 -10.48
CA SER A 61 7.52 -10.12 -10.81
C SER A 61 7.73 -8.62 -10.99
N LEU A 62 7.37 -8.08 -12.15
CA LEU A 62 7.38 -6.65 -12.40
C LEU A 62 6.32 -5.97 -11.53
N ILE A 63 6.76 -5.14 -10.58
CA ILE A 63 5.88 -4.44 -9.61
C ILE A 63 5.76 -2.95 -9.90
N THR A 64 6.77 -2.36 -10.55
CA THR A 64 6.74 -0.98 -11.05
C THR A 64 7.37 -0.92 -12.44
N ASP A 65 7.44 0.28 -13.01
CA ASP A 65 8.05 0.44 -14.33
C ASP A 65 9.58 0.27 -14.33
N THR A 66 10.20 0.20 -13.15
CA THR A 66 11.66 0.09 -12.96
C THR A 66 12.05 -0.95 -11.90
N MET A 67 11.11 -1.77 -11.41
CA MET A 67 11.39 -2.70 -10.31
C MET A 67 10.75 -4.06 -10.48
N ILE A 68 11.51 -5.07 -10.06
CA ILE A 68 11.13 -6.47 -10.05
C ILE A 68 11.24 -7.00 -8.62
N LEU A 69 10.18 -7.63 -8.14
CA LEU A 69 10.16 -8.40 -6.89
C LEU A 69 10.69 -9.80 -7.14
N SER A 70 11.62 -10.27 -6.31
CA SER A 70 12.18 -11.63 -6.38
C SER A 70 12.61 -12.12 -4.99
N ALA A 71 13.19 -13.32 -4.92
CA ALA A 71 13.74 -13.89 -3.69
C ALA A 71 15.19 -13.43 -3.49
N ALA A 72 15.61 -13.15 -2.26
CA ALA A 72 16.96 -12.69 -1.97
C ALA A 72 18.01 -13.79 -2.22
N HIS A 73 17.68 -15.05 -1.99
CA HIS A 73 18.62 -16.16 -2.22
C HIS A 73 19.06 -16.32 -3.68
N CYS A 74 18.30 -15.77 -4.64
CA CYS A 74 18.64 -15.81 -6.06
C CYS A 74 19.95 -15.08 -6.37
N PHE A 75 20.36 -14.14 -5.52
CA PHE A 75 21.53 -13.28 -5.75
C PHE A 75 22.80 -13.80 -5.06
N TYR A 76 22.83 -15.07 -4.69
CA TYR A 76 23.98 -15.75 -4.12
C TYR A 76 24.31 -17.03 -4.90
N GLU A 77 25.59 -17.38 -4.96
CA GLU A 77 26.02 -18.64 -5.54
C GLU A 77 25.36 -19.80 -4.78
N PRO A 78 24.77 -20.78 -5.48
CA PRO A 78 23.92 -21.81 -4.87
C PRO A 78 24.54 -22.48 -3.64
N GLY A 79 23.98 -22.14 -2.47
CA GLY A 79 24.40 -22.73 -1.20
C GLY A 79 25.64 -22.16 -0.55
N THR A 80 25.99 -20.95 -0.91
CA THR A 80 27.08 -20.20 -0.30
C THR A 80 26.58 -18.83 0.16
N ALA A 81 27.44 -18.06 0.82
CA ALA A 81 27.19 -16.65 1.10
C ALA A 81 27.94 -15.73 0.10
N VAL A 82 28.33 -16.25 -1.06
CA VAL A 82 29.04 -15.50 -2.10
C VAL A 82 27.98 -14.81 -2.97
N PRO A 83 27.90 -13.47 -3.00
CA PRO A 83 26.93 -12.77 -3.82
C PRO A 83 27.29 -12.87 -5.31
N ILE A 84 26.28 -12.94 -6.16
CA ILE A 84 26.41 -12.88 -7.62
C ILE A 84 26.53 -11.39 -8.01
N PRO A 85 27.55 -10.99 -8.80
CA PRO A 85 27.67 -9.61 -9.24
C PRO A 85 26.49 -9.18 -10.12
N GLU A 86 25.89 -8.03 -9.79
CA GLU A 86 24.68 -7.53 -10.46
C GLU A 86 24.84 -7.33 -11.97
N PHE A 87 26.05 -7.01 -12.43
CA PHE A 87 26.35 -6.82 -13.86
C PHE A 87 26.33 -8.13 -14.67
N GLU A 88 26.36 -9.29 -14.03
CA GLU A 88 26.22 -10.60 -14.68
C GLU A 88 24.76 -11.02 -14.85
N ILE A 89 23.82 -10.22 -14.34
CA ILE A 89 22.40 -10.52 -14.31
C ILE A 89 21.66 -9.64 -15.31
N SER A 90 20.90 -10.28 -16.21
CA SER A 90 19.96 -9.63 -17.12
C SER A 90 18.53 -10.03 -16.77
N ALA A 91 17.62 -9.06 -16.80
CA ALA A 91 16.19 -9.30 -16.61
C ALA A 91 15.47 -9.28 -17.95
N TYR A 92 14.72 -10.34 -18.27
CA TYR A 92 13.96 -10.44 -19.51
C TYR A 92 12.46 -10.37 -19.26
N VAL A 93 11.79 -9.47 -19.97
CA VAL A 93 10.37 -9.14 -19.75
C VAL A 93 9.49 -9.54 -20.94
N GLY A 94 8.21 -9.82 -20.68
CA GLY A 94 7.24 -10.16 -21.73
C GLY A 94 7.54 -11.49 -22.44
N LEU A 95 8.24 -12.40 -21.78
CA LEU A 95 8.58 -13.71 -22.33
C LEU A 95 7.43 -14.70 -22.15
N TYR A 96 7.23 -15.53 -23.17
CA TYR A 96 6.46 -16.77 -23.06
C TYR A 96 7.39 -17.98 -23.13
N SER A 97 8.32 -18.00 -24.07
CA SER A 97 9.42 -18.95 -24.12
C SER A 97 10.69 -18.29 -23.54
N VAL A 98 11.39 -19.01 -22.67
CA VAL A 98 12.56 -18.48 -21.95
C VAL A 98 13.80 -18.35 -22.83
N ASN A 99 13.87 -19.13 -23.92
CA ASN A 99 14.97 -19.10 -24.88
C ASN A 99 14.63 -18.32 -26.16
N GLU A 100 13.37 -17.94 -26.36
CA GLU A 100 12.94 -17.11 -27.49
C GLU A 100 12.71 -15.65 -27.05
N TYR A 101 13.78 -14.85 -27.13
CA TYR A 101 13.71 -13.42 -26.82
C TYR A 101 14.43 -12.57 -27.87
N THR A 102 14.03 -11.31 -27.94
CA THR A 102 14.73 -10.28 -28.73
C THR A 102 15.55 -9.38 -27.82
N PRO A 103 16.59 -8.67 -28.32
CA PRO A 103 17.35 -7.72 -27.53
C PRO A 103 16.49 -6.63 -26.87
N ASP A 104 15.37 -6.27 -27.50
CA ASP A 104 14.42 -5.26 -26.98
C ASP A 104 13.60 -5.76 -25.77
N GLN A 105 13.76 -7.01 -25.35
CA GLN A 105 13.13 -7.57 -24.15
C GLN A 105 14.11 -7.71 -22.99
N GLU A 106 15.40 -7.40 -23.21
CA GLU A 106 16.43 -7.40 -22.18
C GLU A 106 16.46 -6.06 -21.44
N MET A 107 16.39 -6.13 -20.12
CA MET A 107 16.50 -5.00 -19.20
C MET A 107 17.75 -5.17 -18.33
N ARG A 108 18.57 -4.12 -18.26
CA ARG A 108 19.78 -4.13 -17.43
C ARG A 108 19.45 -3.89 -15.97
N VAL A 109 20.10 -4.66 -15.10
CA VAL A 109 20.03 -4.46 -13.64
C VAL A 109 20.89 -3.25 -13.24
N LYS A 110 20.32 -2.37 -12.41
CA LYS A 110 21.00 -1.23 -11.78
C LYS A 110 21.57 -1.64 -10.43
N SER A 111 20.74 -2.25 -9.60
CA SER A 111 21.09 -2.70 -8.27
C SER A 111 20.09 -3.73 -7.76
N VAL A 112 20.52 -4.58 -6.84
CA VAL A 112 19.67 -5.52 -6.12
C VAL A 112 19.66 -5.12 -4.65
N LYS A 113 18.46 -4.88 -4.12
CA LYS A 113 18.25 -4.64 -2.70
C LYS A 113 17.65 -5.87 -2.05
N GLU A 114 18.37 -6.47 -1.13
CA GLU A 114 17.88 -7.56 -0.28
C GLU A 114 17.31 -7.00 1.03
N HIS A 115 16.38 -7.74 1.66
CA HIS A 115 15.93 -7.41 3.00
C HIS A 115 17.11 -7.40 3.98
N PRO A 116 17.26 -6.38 4.85
CA PRO A 116 18.44 -6.24 5.73
C PRO A 116 18.63 -7.42 6.69
N ASP A 117 17.53 -8.09 7.05
CA ASP A 117 17.54 -9.29 7.90
C ASP A 117 17.66 -10.62 7.16
N PHE A 118 17.78 -10.60 5.82
CA PHE A 118 18.04 -11.81 5.05
C PHE A 118 19.40 -12.42 5.41
N ARG A 119 19.47 -13.77 5.46
CA ARG A 119 20.69 -14.51 5.79
C ARG A 119 20.93 -15.62 4.75
N PRO A 120 21.94 -15.49 3.86
CA PRO A 120 22.09 -16.32 2.64
C PRO A 120 22.61 -17.75 2.87
N ARG A 121 23.14 -18.08 4.06
CA ARG A 121 24.10 -19.19 4.24
C ARG A 121 23.62 -20.59 3.81
N LYS A 122 22.30 -20.81 3.68
CA LYS A 122 21.56 -21.78 2.82
C LYS A 122 20.20 -22.09 3.45
N LEU A 123 19.44 -21.02 3.74
CA LEU A 123 18.31 -20.93 4.68
C LEU A 123 18.71 -21.48 6.05
N SER A 124 19.13 -20.57 6.93
CA SER A 124 19.24 -20.84 8.36
C SER A 124 18.01 -21.57 8.90
N THR A 125 18.04 -22.06 10.13
CA THR A 125 16.79 -22.42 10.83
C THR A 125 15.76 -21.28 10.80
N ASN A 126 16.22 -20.04 10.58
CA ASN A 126 15.43 -18.90 10.16
C ASN A 126 15.13 -18.92 8.65
N LEU A 127 13.84 -18.99 8.32
CA LEU A 127 13.26 -19.03 6.99
C LEU A 127 12.75 -17.65 6.51
N ASP A 128 12.95 -16.62 7.32
CA ASP A 128 12.38 -15.30 7.09
C ASP A 128 13.22 -14.47 6.12
N HIS A 129 12.59 -13.40 5.64
CA HIS A 129 13.21 -12.31 4.90
C HIS A 129 13.84 -12.69 3.56
N ASP A 130 13.44 -13.82 2.96
CA ASP A 130 13.89 -14.20 1.61
C ASP A 130 13.14 -13.41 0.53
N ILE A 131 13.50 -12.14 0.42
CA ILE A 131 12.86 -11.15 -0.45
C ILE A 131 13.87 -10.10 -0.89
N ALA A 132 13.83 -9.76 -2.18
CA ALA A 132 14.67 -8.72 -2.77
C ALA A 132 13.93 -7.93 -3.86
N ILE A 133 14.37 -6.70 -4.06
CA ILE A 133 13.93 -5.79 -5.12
C ILE A 133 15.08 -5.51 -6.06
N ILE A 134 14.86 -5.83 -7.32
CA ILE A 134 15.79 -5.53 -8.41
C ILE A 134 15.38 -4.20 -8.99
N HIS A 135 16.27 -3.22 -8.95
CA HIS A 135 16.13 -1.94 -9.62
C HIS A 135 16.67 -2.07 -11.03
N LEU A 136 15.86 -1.73 -12.03
CA LEU A 136 16.26 -1.69 -13.43
C LEU A 136 16.96 -0.36 -13.74
N ARG A 137 17.92 -0.37 -14.66
CA ARG A 137 18.59 0.86 -15.11
C ARG A 137 17.65 1.77 -15.88
N ASP A 138 16.90 1.18 -16.79
CA ASP A 138 15.94 1.87 -17.64
C ASP A 138 14.52 1.48 -17.23
N SER A 139 13.56 2.34 -17.57
CA SER A 139 12.15 2.07 -17.34
C SER A 139 11.61 1.21 -18.46
N ILE A 140 10.70 0.27 -18.18
CA ILE A 140 10.02 -0.50 -19.22
C ILE A 140 9.26 0.40 -20.23
N GLN A 141 9.00 1.66 -19.89
CA GLN A 141 8.39 2.63 -20.80
C GLN A 141 9.30 3.05 -21.95
N THR A 142 10.62 2.85 -21.82
CA THR A 142 11.59 3.11 -22.89
C THR A 142 11.63 1.97 -23.91
N LEU A 143 10.97 0.85 -23.63
CA LEU A 143 10.89 -0.28 -24.56
C LEU A 143 9.96 0.06 -25.74
N PRO A 144 10.18 -0.58 -26.90
CA PRO A 144 9.28 -0.43 -28.04
C PRO A 144 7.84 -0.84 -27.71
N ASP A 145 6.85 -0.18 -28.35
CA ASP A 145 5.43 -0.42 -28.07
C ASP A 145 5.03 -1.90 -28.20
N ARG A 146 5.61 -2.62 -29.16
CA ARG A 146 5.38 -4.06 -29.36
C ARG A 146 5.76 -4.90 -28.13
N VAL A 147 6.77 -4.49 -27.37
CA VAL A 147 7.18 -5.15 -26.13
C VAL A 147 6.31 -4.67 -24.97
N LYS A 148 6.05 -3.36 -24.86
CA LYS A 148 5.18 -2.80 -23.79
C LYS A 148 3.78 -3.42 -23.78
N LEU A 149 3.22 -3.77 -24.94
CA LEU A 149 1.94 -4.48 -25.04
C LEU A 149 1.95 -5.87 -24.38
N LEU A 150 3.12 -6.47 -24.19
CA LEU A 150 3.32 -7.75 -23.50
C LEU A 150 3.56 -7.58 -21.99
N LEU A 151 3.57 -6.35 -21.47
CA LEU A 151 3.90 -6.04 -20.08
C LEU A 151 2.67 -5.57 -19.29
N ALA A 152 2.63 -5.97 -18.03
CA ALA A 152 1.73 -5.44 -17.03
C ALA A 152 2.42 -5.50 -15.67
N LYS A 153 2.03 -4.62 -14.75
CA LYS A 153 2.50 -4.68 -13.37
C LYS A 153 1.66 -5.65 -12.57
N ALA A 154 2.31 -6.49 -11.79
CA ALA A 154 1.67 -7.27 -10.75
C ALA A 154 1.06 -6.34 -9.70
N ARG A 155 -0.10 -6.71 -9.16
CA ARG A 155 -0.63 -6.06 -7.96
C ARG A 155 -0.06 -6.73 -6.72
N LEU A 156 0.18 -5.94 -5.68
CA LEU A 156 0.56 -6.44 -4.36
C LEU A 156 -0.71 -6.54 -3.48
N PRO A 157 -0.68 -7.33 -2.40
CA PRO A 157 -1.81 -7.44 -1.50
C PRO A 157 -2.06 -6.09 -0.83
N ALA A 158 -3.32 -5.64 -0.79
CA ALA A 158 -3.71 -4.54 0.09
C ALA A 158 -3.43 -4.96 1.55
N GLY A 159 -3.08 -4.03 2.44
CA GLY A 159 -2.64 -4.29 3.83
C GLY A 159 -3.59 -5.08 4.75
N PHE A 160 -4.68 -5.64 4.22
CA PHE A 160 -5.55 -6.59 4.90
C PHE A 160 -4.95 -8.01 4.87
N ARG A 161 -4.66 -8.56 6.05
CA ARG A 161 -4.14 -9.91 6.26
C ARG A 161 -5.24 -10.97 6.15
N ALA A 162 -5.75 -11.19 4.93
CA ALA A 162 -6.65 -12.31 4.68
C ALA A 162 -5.92 -13.63 4.92
N SER A 163 -6.53 -14.56 5.67
CA SER A 163 -5.98 -15.91 5.81
C SER A 163 -5.97 -16.60 4.45
N LEU A 164 -4.78 -17.06 4.04
CA LEU A 164 -4.59 -17.83 2.81
C LEU A 164 -4.71 -19.34 3.06
N THR A 165 -4.93 -19.79 4.29
CA THR A 165 -5.01 -21.23 4.62
C THR A 165 -6.08 -21.93 3.79
N GLN A 166 -5.75 -23.10 3.23
CA GLN A 166 -6.57 -23.87 2.29
C GLN A 166 -6.90 -23.16 0.96
N THR A 167 -6.30 -22.00 0.69
CA THR A 167 -6.43 -21.33 -0.60
C THR A 167 -5.50 -21.98 -1.61
N ARG A 168 -5.97 -22.11 -2.86
CA ARG A 168 -5.13 -22.53 -3.99
C ARG A 168 -4.46 -21.31 -4.61
N LEU A 169 -3.15 -21.25 -4.48
CA LEU A 169 -2.33 -20.21 -5.10
C LEU A 169 -1.77 -20.72 -6.41
N ARG A 170 -1.66 -19.82 -7.38
CA ARG A 170 -1.06 -20.11 -8.67
C ARG A 170 0.41 -19.76 -8.67
N ALA A 171 1.27 -20.77 -8.86
CA ALA A 171 2.69 -20.60 -9.15
C ALA A 171 2.91 -20.37 -10.65
N LEU A 172 3.96 -19.60 -10.98
CA LEU A 172 4.40 -19.30 -12.33
C LEU A 172 5.93 -19.38 -12.40
N GLY A 173 6.47 -19.99 -13.45
CA GLY A 173 7.92 -20.06 -13.66
C GLY A 173 8.33 -20.91 -14.85
N TRP A 174 9.64 -20.99 -15.07
CA TRP A 174 10.30 -21.84 -16.08
C TRP A 174 11.23 -22.87 -15.42
N GLY A 175 11.00 -23.17 -14.14
CA GLY A 175 11.77 -24.16 -13.42
C GLY A 175 11.54 -25.57 -13.92
N LEU A 176 12.42 -26.48 -13.49
CA LEU A 176 12.43 -27.87 -13.95
C LEU A 176 11.04 -28.52 -13.83
N SER A 177 10.63 -29.17 -14.90
CA SER A 177 9.26 -29.65 -15.08
C SER A 177 9.03 -31.09 -14.65
N ASP A 178 10.09 -31.88 -14.49
CA ASP A 178 9.97 -33.30 -14.25
C ASP A 178 10.68 -33.77 -12.98
N ARG A 179 10.23 -34.93 -12.48
CA ARG A 179 10.81 -35.61 -11.32
C ARG A 179 12.26 -36.06 -11.55
N SER A 180 12.67 -36.12 -12.82
CA SER A 180 14.01 -36.55 -13.26
C SER A 180 15.04 -35.42 -13.25
N ARG A 181 14.58 -34.16 -13.12
CA ARG A 181 15.37 -32.92 -13.20
C ARG A 181 16.11 -32.73 -14.53
N ASN A 182 15.62 -33.36 -15.59
CA ASN A 182 16.31 -33.35 -16.89
C ASN A 182 15.64 -32.43 -17.90
N THR A 183 14.42 -31.96 -17.62
CA THR A 183 13.65 -31.15 -18.55
C THR A 183 13.45 -29.75 -17.98
N VAL A 184 14.07 -28.75 -18.61
CA VAL A 184 13.74 -27.33 -18.41
C VAL A 184 12.64 -26.99 -19.41
N PRO A 185 11.44 -26.59 -18.96
CA PRO A 185 10.39 -26.21 -19.88
C PRO A 185 10.77 -24.90 -20.57
N ASP A 186 10.74 -24.93 -21.90
CA ASP A 186 11.00 -23.72 -22.67
C ASP A 186 9.88 -22.68 -22.47
N LYS A 187 8.61 -23.13 -22.42
CA LYS A 187 7.43 -22.29 -22.26
C LYS A 187 7.13 -22.03 -20.78
N LEU A 188 6.52 -20.88 -20.50
CA LEU A 188 6.07 -20.52 -19.15
C LEU A 188 5.08 -21.55 -18.63
N GLN A 189 5.29 -21.99 -17.39
CA GLN A 189 4.47 -22.97 -16.71
C GLN A 189 3.60 -22.35 -15.63
N THR A 190 2.54 -23.06 -15.27
CA THR A 190 1.68 -22.71 -14.14
C THR A 190 1.17 -23.95 -13.40
N ALA A 191 1.09 -23.86 -12.08
CA ALA A 191 0.50 -24.89 -11.23
C ALA A 191 -0.31 -24.27 -10.09
N LEU A 192 -1.30 -25.02 -9.58
CA LEU A 192 -2.06 -24.64 -8.40
C LEU A 192 -1.55 -25.43 -7.19
N LEU A 193 -1.04 -24.72 -6.20
CA LEU A 193 -0.58 -25.29 -4.94
C LEU A 193 -1.50 -24.85 -3.80
N THR A 194 -1.78 -25.75 -2.87
CA THR A 194 -2.68 -25.47 -1.74
C THR A 194 -1.88 -24.99 -0.55
N VAL A 195 -2.26 -23.86 0.04
CA VAL A 195 -1.63 -23.34 1.26
C VAL A 195 -2.07 -24.16 2.46
N ILE A 196 -1.10 -24.61 3.24
CA ILE A 196 -1.34 -25.30 4.51
C ILE A 196 -1.20 -24.33 5.68
N SER A 197 -1.77 -24.71 6.83
CA SER A 197 -1.64 -23.89 8.04
C SER A 197 -0.19 -23.87 8.56
N ASP A 198 0.19 -22.81 9.26
CA ASP A 198 1.53 -22.69 9.85
C ASP A 198 1.81 -23.84 10.83
N VAL A 199 0.78 -24.28 11.57
CA VAL A 199 0.85 -25.43 12.49
C VAL A 199 1.15 -26.72 11.74
N GLU A 200 0.45 -26.98 10.63
CA GLU A 200 0.68 -28.15 9.79
C GLU A 200 2.06 -28.10 9.13
N CYS A 201 2.48 -26.94 8.66
CA CYS A 201 3.81 -26.73 8.10
C CYS A 201 4.90 -27.01 9.13
N GLN A 202 4.77 -26.47 10.34
CA GLN A 202 5.70 -26.72 11.43
C GLN A 202 5.75 -28.20 11.79
N ALA A 203 4.60 -28.88 11.82
CA ALA A 203 4.53 -30.31 12.12
C ALA A 203 5.28 -31.16 11.08
N ARG A 204 5.18 -30.82 9.78
CA ARG A 204 5.90 -31.52 8.70
C ARG A 204 7.41 -31.30 8.75
N TYR A 205 7.88 -30.21 9.36
CA TYR A 205 9.30 -29.90 9.51
C TYR A 205 9.90 -30.26 10.89
N GLY A 206 9.06 -30.60 11.86
CA GLY A 206 9.49 -30.92 13.22
C GLY A 206 10.29 -29.78 13.84
N THR A 207 11.52 -30.03 14.27
CA THR A 207 12.43 -29.03 14.84
C THR A 207 13.48 -28.52 13.84
N LYS A 208 13.39 -28.93 12.56
CA LYS A 208 14.42 -28.63 11.56
C LYS A 208 14.42 -27.16 11.14
N TYR A 209 13.23 -26.56 11.06
CA TYR A 209 13.04 -25.15 10.74
C TYR A 209 11.97 -24.54 11.63
N ASN A 210 12.04 -23.22 11.82
CA ASN A 210 11.03 -22.45 12.54
C ASN A 210 10.11 -21.74 11.55
N VAL A 211 8.84 -22.14 11.51
CA VAL A 211 7.80 -21.51 10.69
C VAL A 211 7.28 -20.29 11.43
N THR A 212 7.37 -19.12 10.81
CA THR A 212 6.93 -17.84 11.35
C THR A 212 5.75 -17.30 10.54
N ALA A 213 5.16 -16.19 10.98
CA ALA A 213 4.14 -15.48 10.21
C ALA A 213 4.66 -14.92 8.87
N ASN A 214 5.97 -14.73 8.75
CA ASN A 214 6.63 -14.14 7.59
C ASN A 214 6.70 -15.08 6.37
N VAL A 215 6.40 -16.37 6.58
CA VAL A 215 6.42 -17.39 5.54
C VAL A 215 5.02 -17.93 5.28
N LEU A 216 4.83 -18.45 4.08
CA LEU A 216 3.66 -19.24 3.68
C LEU A 216 4.13 -20.63 3.27
N CYS A 217 3.35 -21.65 3.60
CA CYS A 217 3.68 -23.02 3.24
C CYS A 217 2.65 -23.59 2.27
N THR A 218 3.12 -24.39 1.31
CA THR A 218 2.27 -25.10 0.36
C THR A 218 2.45 -26.61 0.46
N ASP A 219 1.36 -27.35 0.26
CA ASP A 219 1.38 -28.79 0.19
C ASP A 219 1.95 -29.29 -1.15
N SER A 220 2.99 -30.12 -1.10
CA SER A 220 3.63 -30.69 -2.29
C SER A 220 2.99 -32.01 -2.76
N THR A 221 1.80 -32.39 -2.30
CA THR A 221 1.19 -33.68 -2.67
C THR A 221 0.84 -33.79 -4.16
N ILE A 222 0.30 -32.71 -4.74
CA ILE A 222 -0.25 -32.71 -6.12
C ILE A 222 0.66 -31.95 -7.08
N ALA A 223 1.23 -30.84 -6.63
CA ALA A 223 2.16 -30.04 -7.40
C ALA A 223 3.25 -29.46 -6.50
N ASP A 224 4.43 -29.19 -7.06
CA ASP A 224 5.55 -28.58 -6.32
C ASP A 224 6.37 -27.66 -7.23
N ILE A 225 7.02 -26.68 -6.62
CA ILE A 225 7.96 -25.76 -7.28
C ILE A 225 9.34 -26.41 -7.42
N CYS A 226 10.14 -25.95 -8.39
CA CYS A 226 11.47 -26.49 -8.62
C CYS A 226 12.54 -25.43 -8.93
N GLN A 227 13.78 -25.89 -9.13
CA GLN A 227 14.91 -25.04 -9.51
C GLN A 227 14.56 -24.25 -10.78
N GLY A 228 14.75 -22.93 -10.74
CA GLY A 228 14.35 -21.97 -11.78
C GLY A 228 13.03 -21.24 -11.47
N ASP A 229 12.12 -21.82 -10.67
CA ASP A 229 10.89 -21.12 -10.26
C ASP A 229 11.15 -20.10 -9.14
N SER A 230 12.26 -20.23 -8.42
CA SER A 230 12.67 -19.34 -7.31
C SER A 230 12.58 -17.86 -7.68
N GLY A 231 12.05 -17.05 -6.78
CA GLY A 231 11.77 -15.63 -7.00
C GLY A 231 10.50 -15.34 -7.81
N GLY A 232 9.90 -16.36 -8.42
CA GLY A 232 8.62 -16.25 -9.12
C GLY A 232 7.43 -16.00 -8.19
N PRO A 233 6.29 -15.55 -8.72
CA PRO A 233 5.12 -15.20 -7.92
C PRO A 233 4.22 -16.39 -7.59
N PHE A 234 3.69 -16.36 -6.37
CA PHE A 234 2.38 -16.96 -6.07
C PHE A 234 1.28 -15.92 -6.20
N THR A 235 0.25 -16.24 -6.98
CA THR A 235 -0.86 -15.33 -7.24
C THR A 235 -2.21 -15.86 -6.79
N THR A 236 -3.08 -14.94 -6.35
CA THR A 236 -4.53 -15.13 -6.32
C THR A 236 -5.18 -14.25 -7.38
N SER A 237 -6.33 -14.68 -7.91
CA SER A 237 -7.09 -13.90 -8.88
C SER A 237 -8.32 -13.31 -8.20
N THR A 238 -8.50 -11.99 -8.30
CA THR A 238 -9.68 -11.27 -7.80
C THR A 238 -10.44 -10.68 -8.97
N GLU A 239 -11.76 -10.82 -8.96
CA GLU A 239 -12.62 -10.17 -9.94
C GLU A 239 -13.09 -8.83 -9.37
N LEU A 240 -12.81 -7.75 -10.10
CA LEU A 240 -13.28 -6.41 -9.77
C LEU A 240 -14.77 -6.28 -10.10
N ALA A 241 -15.46 -5.29 -9.52
CA ALA A 241 -16.86 -4.98 -9.83
C ALA A 241 -17.12 -4.70 -11.33
N SER A 242 -16.07 -4.36 -12.09
CA SER A 242 -16.08 -4.22 -13.55
C SER A 242 -16.06 -5.56 -14.32
N GLY A 243 -16.02 -6.71 -13.64
CA GLY A 243 -15.80 -8.03 -14.23
C GLY A 243 -14.35 -8.30 -14.66
N THR A 244 -13.41 -7.40 -14.33
CA THR A 244 -12.00 -7.55 -14.70
C THR A 244 -11.28 -8.43 -13.67
N ILE A 245 -10.62 -9.48 -14.14
CA ILE A 245 -9.79 -10.34 -13.29
C ILE A 245 -8.39 -9.74 -13.17
N ILE A 246 -7.97 -9.47 -11.94
CA ILE A 246 -6.63 -9.02 -11.58
C ILE A 246 -5.88 -10.13 -10.82
N ASP A 247 -4.59 -10.27 -11.08
CA ASP A 247 -3.73 -11.18 -10.31
C ASP A 247 -2.95 -10.37 -9.26
N VAL A 248 -3.02 -10.85 -8.02
CA VAL A 248 -2.36 -10.25 -6.86
C VAL A 248 -1.27 -11.21 -6.40
N VAL A 249 -0.03 -10.72 -6.32
CA VAL A 249 1.14 -11.48 -5.86
C VAL A 249 1.12 -11.54 -4.35
N VAL A 250 0.74 -12.70 -3.80
CA VAL A 250 0.60 -12.93 -2.35
C VAL A 250 1.79 -13.68 -1.75
N GLY A 251 2.69 -14.20 -2.60
CA GLY A 251 3.86 -14.94 -2.17
C GLY A 251 5.02 -14.89 -3.17
N ILE A 252 6.24 -15.14 -2.69
CA ILE A 252 7.45 -15.28 -3.51
C ILE A 252 8.02 -16.68 -3.33
N ILE A 253 8.17 -17.41 -4.43
CA ILE A 253 8.70 -18.78 -4.45
C ILE A 253 10.13 -18.79 -3.87
N SER A 254 10.31 -19.41 -2.70
CA SER A 254 11.60 -19.49 -2.01
C SER A 254 12.23 -20.89 -2.08
N MET A 255 11.72 -21.85 -1.30
CA MET A 255 12.35 -23.17 -1.12
C MET A 255 11.37 -24.31 -1.37
N SER A 256 11.81 -25.30 -2.16
CA SER A 256 11.07 -26.57 -2.29
C SER A 256 11.49 -27.55 -1.20
N SER A 257 10.52 -28.29 -0.68
CA SER A 257 10.68 -29.07 0.55
C SER A 257 11.34 -30.44 0.38
N ALA A 258 11.48 -30.91 -0.86
CA ALA A 258 12.03 -32.23 -1.18
C ALA A 258 12.88 -32.25 -2.46
N GLY A 259 13.37 -31.09 -2.91
CA GLY A 259 14.07 -30.97 -4.18
C GLY A 259 13.17 -31.38 -5.34
N CYS A 260 11.96 -30.83 -5.37
CA CYS A 260 10.95 -31.03 -6.40
C CYS A 260 10.41 -32.48 -6.42
N ARG A 261 9.78 -32.92 -5.33
CA ARG A 261 9.19 -34.26 -5.25
C ARG A 261 7.79 -34.17 -4.67
N LEU A 262 6.86 -34.88 -5.29
CA LEU A 262 5.48 -35.00 -4.81
C LEU A 262 5.37 -36.09 -3.75
N ASN A 263 5.79 -35.77 -2.52
CA ASN A 263 5.81 -36.69 -1.39
C ASN A 263 4.98 -36.20 -0.19
N GLY A 264 4.23 -35.11 -0.37
CA GLY A 264 3.46 -34.48 0.72
C GLY A 264 4.34 -33.73 1.72
N SER A 265 5.55 -33.32 1.33
CA SER A 265 6.31 -32.33 2.09
C SER A 265 5.68 -30.93 1.96
N ALA A 266 6.16 -29.95 2.74
CA ALA A 266 5.61 -28.59 2.75
C ALA A 266 6.60 -27.59 2.16
N SER A 267 6.39 -27.03 0.97
CA SER A 267 7.30 -26.04 0.39
C SER A 267 7.12 -24.66 1.04
N ILE A 268 8.20 -23.89 1.19
CA ILE A 268 8.23 -22.64 1.99
C ILE A 268 8.48 -21.45 1.09
N HIS A 269 7.68 -20.40 1.25
CA HIS A 269 7.70 -19.22 0.39
C HIS A 269 7.52 -17.96 1.24
N THR A 270 7.98 -16.82 0.74
CA THR A 270 7.88 -15.56 1.49
C THR A 270 6.45 -15.02 1.40
N ARG A 271 5.85 -14.66 2.53
CA ARG A 271 4.50 -14.08 2.60
C ARG A 271 4.55 -12.58 2.31
N VAL A 272 4.19 -12.19 1.09
CA VAL A 272 4.36 -10.79 0.59
C VAL A 272 3.67 -9.77 1.49
N SER A 273 2.49 -10.09 2.05
CA SER A 273 1.73 -9.18 2.92
C SER A 273 2.51 -8.67 4.14
N GLU A 274 3.49 -9.43 4.63
CA GLU A 274 4.31 -9.02 5.79
C GLU A 274 5.43 -8.03 5.42
N TYR A 275 5.70 -7.86 4.13
CA TYR A 275 6.81 -7.06 3.61
C TYR A 275 6.36 -5.85 2.78
N VAL A 276 5.07 -5.72 2.48
CA VAL A 276 4.53 -4.60 1.68
C VAL A 276 4.96 -3.27 2.28
N ASP A 277 4.61 -3.01 3.54
CA ASP A 277 4.82 -1.71 4.18
C ASP A 277 6.25 -1.52 4.69
N SER A 278 6.88 -2.60 5.16
CA SER A 278 8.18 -2.58 5.85
C SER A 278 9.38 -2.62 4.91
N PHE A 279 9.24 -3.17 3.70
CA PHE A 279 10.35 -3.37 2.76
C PHE A 279 10.03 -2.97 1.32
N ILE A 280 8.93 -3.49 0.74
CA ILE A 280 8.66 -3.33 -0.69
C ILE A 280 8.35 -1.88 -1.05
N ILE A 281 7.41 -1.28 -0.32
CA ILE A 281 6.98 0.08 -0.55
C ILE A 281 8.15 1.08 -0.31
N PRO A 282 8.91 1.01 0.80
CA PRO A 282 10.08 1.86 1.00
C PRO A 282 11.07 1.86 -0.18
N GLU A 283 11.38 0.70 -0.73
CA GLU A 283 12.28 0.59 -1.89
C GLU A 283 11.68 1.20 -3.16
N ILE A 284 10.37 1.01 -3.39
CA ILE A 284 9.62 1.68 -4.48
C ILE A 284 9.77 3.21 -4.39
N ARG A 285 9.73 3.75 -3.17
CA ARG A 285 9.83 5.19 -2.91
C ARG A 285 11.24 5.73 -3.16
N LEU A 286 12.27 5.03 -2.69
CA LEU A 286 13.69 5.44 -2.83
C LEU A 286 14.16 5.56 -4.29
N ALA A 287 13.69 4.72 -5.22
CA ALA A 287 14.12 4.85 -6.63
C ALA A 287 13.42 5.99 -7.38
N GLY A 288 12.25 6.44 -6.91
CA GLY A 288 11.55 7.61 -7.44
C GLY A 288 12.31 8.91 -7.22
N GLU A 289 13.15 8.96 -6.18
CA GLU A 289 13.98 10.12 -5.81
C GLU A 289 15.25 10.26 -6.68
N GLY A 290 15.60 9.23 -7.46
CA GLY A 290 16.86 9.15 -8.21
C GLY A 290 16.83 9.53 -9.70
N ARG A 291 15.74 10.11 -10.23
CA ARG A 291 15.61 10.44 -11.65
C ARG A 291 15.64 11.96 -11.89
N LEU A 292 16.85 12.52 -12.01
CA LEU A 292 17.09 13.84 -12.61
C LEU A 292 17.32 13.68 -14.12
N THR A 293 16.56 14.38 -14.97
CA THR A 293 16.98 14.87 -16.31
C THR A 293 15.90 15.78 -16.93
N PRO A 294 16.22 16.64 -17.93
CA PRO A 294 16.03 18.08 -17.84
C PRO A 294 14.88 18.62 -18.72
N THR A 295 14.56 19.88 -18.45
CA THR A 295 13.69 20.83 -19.17
C THR A 295 13.36 20.50 -20.64
N THR A 296 12.07 20.24 -20.89
CA THR A 296 11.34 20.81 -22.03
C THR A 296 9.94 21.23 -21.57
N LYS A 297 9.58 22.47 -21.88
CA LYS A 297 8.24 23.02 -21.62
C LYS A 297 7.21 22.19 -22.38
N THR A 298 6.38 21.46 -21.66
CA THR A 298 5.07 21.05 -22.17
C THR A 298 4.09 21.14 -21.01
N THR A 299 3.11 22.01 -21.16
CA THR A 299 2.06 22.29 -20.19
C THR A 299 1.11 21.09 -20.14
N GLU A 300 1.49 20.06 -19.40
CA GLU A 300 0.53 19.02 -18.96
C GLU A 300 0.00 19.43 -17.58
N THR A 301 -1.32 19.55 -17.50
CA THR A 301 -2.06 19.90 -16.29
C THR A 301 -2.06 18.70 -15.36
N ILE A 302 -0.97 18.53 -14.62
CA ILE A 302 -0.93 17.64 -13.45
C ILE A 302 -1.97 18.19 -12.47
N SER A 303 -2.99 17.39 -12.15
CA SER A 303 -3.92 17.68 -11.06
C SER A 303 -3.16 17.60 -9.74
N VAL A 304 -2.51 18.71 -9.35
CA VAL A 304 -1.80 18.83 -8.06
C VAL A 304 -2.81 18.63 -6.94
N ARG A 305 -2.68 17.54 -6.19
CA ARG A 305 -3.46 17.27 -4.96
C ARG A 305 -3.09 18.32 -3.92
N ARG A 306 -4.08 19.02 -3.37
CA ARG A 306 -3.89 20.09 -2.37
C ARG A 306 -4.17 19.55 -0.97
N THR A 307 -3.50 20.10 0.05
CA THR A 307 -3.79 19.84 1.46
C THR A 307 -4.11 21.14 2.20
N SER A 308 -4.96 21.06 3.21
CA SER A 308 -5.23 22.18 4.12
C SER A 308 -4.50 22.04 5.46
N VAL A 309 -3.90 20.88 5.74
CA VAL A 309 -3.23 20.58 7.01
C VAL A 309 -1.89 21.31 7.10
N VAL A 310 -1.52 21.76 8.29
CA VAL A 310 -0.24 22.41 8.61
C VAL A 310 0.39 21.80 9.86
N SER A 311 1.70 21.99 10.02
CA SER A 311 2.42 21.66 11.25
C SER A 311 2.72 22.92 12.05
N ILE A 312 2.31 22.92 13.31
CA ILE A 312 2.71 23.90 14.31
C ILE A 312 3.91 23.33 15.06
N GLN A 313 5.01 24.08 15.07
CA GLN A 313 6.28 23.66 15.64
C GLN A 313 6.71 24.57 16.79
N HIS A 314 7.34 23.98 17.80
CA HIS A 314 8.05 24.65 18.88
C HIS A 314 9.51 24.20 18.83
N ASN A 315 10.46 25.14 18.76
CA ASN A 315 11.88 24.80 18.59
C ASN A 315 12.18 23.85 17.41
N ASP A 316 11.47 24.04 16.29
CA ASP A 316 11.54 23.23 15.07
C ASP A 316 11.07 21.76 15.22
N GLU A 317 10.49 21.40 16.36
CA GLU A 317 9.81 20.11 16.59
C GLU A 317 8.29 20.26 16.43
N HIS A 318 7.66 19.26 15.79
CA HIS A 318 6.20 19.23 15.66
C HIS A 318 5.53 19.07 17.02
N ILE A 319 4.62 19.99 17.36
CA ILE A 319 3.83 19.92 18.59
C ILE A 319 2.35 19.73 18.35
N CYS A 320 1.82 20.24 17.22
CA CYS A 320 0.41 20.12 16.88
C CYS A 320 0.16 20.20 15.38
N SER A 321 -0.89 19.48 14.98
CA SER A 321 -1.51 19.66 13.67
C SER A 321 -2.43 20.89 13.66
N GLY A 322 -2.72 21.41 12.48
CA GLY A 322 -3.73 22.46 12.29
C GLY A 322 -4.26 22.45 10.87
N THR A 323 -5.24 23.29 10.58
CA THR A 323 -5.80 23.39 9.22
C THR A 323 -6.02 24.84 8.79
N LEU A 324 -5.70 25.15 7.53
CA LEU A 324 -5.87 26.48 6.95
C LEU A 324 -7.35 26.78 6.70
N ILE A 325 -7.86 27.79 7.41
CA ILE A 325 -9.25 28.29 7.27
C ILE A 325 -9.31 29.69 6.63
N ALA A 326 -8.16 30.35 6.48
CA ALA A 326 -7.94 31.53 5.64
C ALA A 326 -6.48 31.57 5.19
N LYS A 327 -6.11 32.53 4.34
CA LYS A 327 -4.72 32.68 3.87
C LYS A 327 -3.73 32.94 5.00
N GLU A 328 -4.17 33.52 6.10
CA GLU A 328 -3.36 33.86 7.27
C GLU A 328 -3.78 33.10 8.54
N LEU A 329 -4.85 32.30 8.49
CA LEU A 329 -5.46 31.73 9.69
C LEU A 329 -5.43 30.20 9.68
N VAL A 330 -4.90 29.64 10.76
CA VAL A 330 -4.88 28.21 11.05
C VAL A 330 -5.80 27.94 12.24
N LEU A 331 -6.69 26.96 12.11
CA LEU A 331 -7.52 26.43 13.19
C LEU A 331 -6.84 25.19 13.80
N THR A 332 -6.76 25.13 15.12
CA THR A 332 -6.11 24.03 15.87
C THR A 332 -6.67 23.93 17.31
N ALA A 333 -6.16 23.01 18.11
CA ALA A 333 -6.54 22.86 19.52
C ALA A 333 -5.84 23.93 20.39
N ALA A 334 -6.54 24.45 21.40
CA ALA A 334 -5.97 25.41 22.34
C ALA A 334 -4.96 24.76 23.29
N SER A 335 -5.15 23.48 23.63
CA SER A 335 -4.22 22.69 24.45
C SER A 335 -2.79 22.62 23.87
N CYS A 336 -2.62 22.87 22.57
CA CYS A 336 -1.32 22.91 21.89
C CYS A 336 -0.35 23.95 22.46
N PHE A 337 -0.87 25.03 23.05
CA PHE A 337 -0.08 26.19 23.44
C PHE A 337 0.28 26.19 24.93
N PHE A 338 0.18 25.02 25.57
CA PHE A 338 0.46 24.84 26.99
C PHE A 338 1.39 23.64 27.19
N ASP A 339 2.42 23.84 28.00
CA ASP A 339 3.33 22.77 28.41
C ASP A 339 2.68 21.81 29.43
N GLN A 340 3.43 20.80 29.86
CA GLN A 340 2.96 19.80 30.85
C GLN A 340 2.57 20.41 32.21
N ASN A 341 3.08 21.60 32.53
CA ASN A 341 2.78 22.36 33.75
C ASN A 341 1.68 23.42 33.54
N TRP A 342 1.05 23.45 32.36
CA TRP A 342 0.11 24.48 31.93
C TRP A 342 0.71 25.89 31.86
N GLY A 343 2.03 25.98 31.67
CA GLY A 343 2.73 27.20 31.25
C GLY A 343 2.43 27.48 29.78
N ARG A 344 2.16 28.75 29.45
CA ARG A 344 1.89 29.15 28.06
C ARG A 344 3.19 29.17 27.28
N ILE A 345 3.23 28.49 26.13
CA ILE A 345 4.37 28.55 25.21
C ILE A 345 4.45 29.95 24.61
N PRO A 346 5.62 30.63 24.66
CA PRO A 346 5.79 31.95 24.07
C PRO A 346 5.55 31.92 22.55
N GLN A 347 4.90 32.97 22.04
CA GLN A 347 4.49 33.02 20.64
C GLN A 347 5.69 33.08 19.68
N GLU A 348 6.75 33.75 20.10
CA GLU A 348 8.01 33.94 19.40
C GLU A 348 8.79 32.64 19.18
N GLU A 349 8.50 31.60 19.97
CA GLU A 349 9.12 30.27 19.85
C GLU A 349 8.37 29.36 18.86
N LEU A 350 7.24 29.83 18.32
CA LEU A 350 6.34 29.05 17.48
C LEU A 350 6.50 29.38 15.98
N LYS A 351 6.45 28.33 15.17
CA LYS A 351 6.43 28.42 13.71
C LYS A 351 5.30 27.57 13.14
N VAL A 352 4.77 27.99 12.00
CA VAL A 352 3.81 27.23 11.19
C VAL A 352 4.50 26.81 9.90
N VAL A 353 4.43 25.52 9.57
CA VAL A 353 4.93 24.95 8.31
C VAL A 353 3.74 24.61 7.42
N VAL A 354 3.74 25.16 6.21
CA VAL A 354 2.65 25.11 5.24
C VAL A 354 3.10 24.39 3.96
N GLY A 355 2.34 23.39 3.54
CA GLY A 355 2.56 22.67 2.29
C GLY A 355 3.62 21.57 2.38
N ARG A 356 3.52 20.62 1.44
CA ARG A 356 4.45 19.51 1.25
C ARG A 356 5.14 19.68 -0.10
N ASP A 357 6.44 19.95 -0.10
CA ASP A 357 7.29 19.66 -1.27
C ASP A 357 8.29 18.58 -0.85
N PRO A 358 8.05 17.31 -1.19
CA PRO A 358 8.96 16.22 -0.88
C PRO A 358 10.17 16.17 -1.83
N PHE A 359 10.23 17.03 -2.86
CA PHE A 359 11.25 16.97 -3.92
C PHE A 359 12.33 18.05 -3.80
N ARG A 360 12.17 19.00 -2.88
CA ARG A 360 13.13 20.08 -2.68
C ARG A 360 13.31 20.32 -1.20
N ASN A 361 14.55 20.30 -0.75
CA ASN A 361 14.95 20.82 0.57
C ASN A 361 14.72 22.35 0.60
N LEU A 362 13.46 22.77 0.68
CA LEU A 362 13.01 24.17 0.82
C LEU A 362 12.93 24.56 2.29
N HIS A 363 13.87 24.08 3.11
CA HIS A 363 13.93 24.39 4.53
C HIS A 363 14.02 25.92 4.71
N GLY A 364 12.95 26.52 5.25
CA GLY A 364 12.79 27.96 5.45
C GLY A 364 11.74 28.64 4.55
N ASP A 365 11.49 28.12 3.35
CA ASP A 365 10.55 28.75 2.39
C ASP A 365 9.08 28.33 2.59
N GLN A 366 8.87 27.24 3.33
CA GLN A 366 7.56 26.67 3.70
C GLN A 366 7.08 27.06 5.09
N SER A 367 7.89 27.79 5.87
CA SER A 367 7.53 28.16 7.23
C SER A 367 7.24 29.65 7.38
N THR A 368 6.50 29.97 8.44
CA THR A 368 6.23 31.34 8.87
C THR A 368 6.14 31.41 10.38
N THR A 369 6.51 32.55 10.96
CA THR A 369 6.34 32.80 12.39
C THR A 369 4.89 33.07 12.73
N VAL A 370 4.56 32.95 14.01
CA VAL A 370 3.22 33.24 14.52
C VAL A 370 3.10 34.73 14.88
N LYS A 371 2.10 35.41 14.29
CA LYS A 371 1.75 36.80 14.57
C LYS A 371 0.82 36.95 15.78
N GLY A 372 -0.06 35.97 15.98
CA GLY A 372 -1.04 36.01 17.07
C GLY A 372 -1.64 34.64 17.36
N ILE A 373 -1.94 34.37 18.63
CA ILE A 373 -2.69 33.17 19.04
C ILE A 373 -3.91 33.60 19.81
N LYS A 374 -5.09 33.28 19.29
CA LYS A 374 -6.38 33.54 19.93
C LYS A 374 -6.98 32.23 20.40
N LEU A 375 -7.14 32.08 21.72
CA LEU A 375 -7.83 30.94 22.31
C LEU A 375 -9.34 31.24 22.40
N HIS A 376 -10.18 30.22 22.25
CA HIS A 376 -11.60 30.38 22.50
C HIS A 376 -11.84 30.77 23.97
N ARG A 377 -12.73 31.74 24.22
CA ARG A 377 -13.00 32.31 25.56
C ARG A 377 -13.42 31.28 26.63
N SER A 378 -14.03 30.18 26.19
CA SER A 378 -14.50 29.10 27.07
C SER A 378 -13.46 28.00 27.27
N PHE A 379 -12.27 28.11 26.68
CA PHE A 379 -11.18 27.19 26.92
C PHE A 379 -10.62 27.38 28.34
N VAL A 380 -10.56 26.30 29.11
CA VAL A 380 -10.03 26.29 30.47
C VAL A 380 -8.93 25.23 30.56
N PRO A 381 -7.65 25.63 30.72
CA PRO A 381 -6.52 24.70 30.62
C PRO A 381 -6.58 23.55 31.65
N ARG A 382 -7.10 23.79 32.87
CA ARG A 382 -6.98 22.83 33.98
C ARG A 382 -8.14 21.83 34.17
N THR A 383 -9.23 21.92 33.39
CA THR A 383 -10.45 21.11 33.65
C THR A 383 -10.76 20.15 32.50
N PHE A 384 -10.25 18.91 32.59
CA PHE A 384 -10.54 17.82 31.65
C PHE A 384 -12.04 17.56 31.43
N ALA A 385 -12.86 17.66 32.48
CA ALA A 385 -14.30 17.37 32.42
C ALA A 385 -15.12 18.39 31.59
N ASN A 386 -14.56 19.58 31.32
CA ASN A 386 -15.23 20.69 30.64
C ASN A 386 -14.51 21.19 29.39
N ARG A 387 -13.59 20.40 28.81
CA ARG A 387 -12.95 20.75 27.52
C ARG A 387 -13.92 20.51 26.37
N ILE A 388 -14.93 21.37 26.24
CA ILE A 388 -15.91 21.33 25.14
C ILE A 388 -15.60 22.34 24.03
N ALA A 389 -14.66 23.26 24.27
CA ALA A 389 -14.27 24.33 23.37
C ALA A 389 -12.74 24.47 23.31
N ASP A 390 -12.06 23.35 23.14
CA ASP A 390 -10.60 23.30 22.96
C ASP A 390 -10.27 23.71 21.53
N LEU A 391 -10.27 25.02 21.29
CA LEU A 391 -10.08 25.64 19.98
C LEU A 391 -9.21 26.88 20.10
N ALA A 392 -8.31 27.03 19.14
CA ALA A 392 -7.48 28.19 18.95
C ALA A 392 -7.33 28.52 17.47
N ILE A 393 -7.14 29.81 17.21
CA ILE A 393 -6.80 30.34 15.90
C ILE A 393 -5.40 30.93 15.98
N VAL A 394 -4.52 30.47 15.10
CA VAL A 394 -3.17 30.98 14.90
C VAL A 394 -3.19 31.89 13.67
N GLU A 395 -2.78 33.15 13.86
CA GLU A 395 -2.54 34.10 12.77
C GLU A 395 -1.06 34.01 12.37
N MET A 396 -0.81 33.68 11.11
CA MET A 396 0.52 33.62 10.52
C MET A 396 1.04 35.03 10.22
N THR A 397 2.35 35.23 10.35
CA THR A 397 2.99 36.50 9.95
C THR A 397 2.99 36.67 8.43
N LYS A 398 3.27 35.59 7.70
CA LYS A 398 3.29 35.54 6.23
C LYS A 398 1.95 35.03 5.73
N SER A 399 1.30 35.75 4.81
CA SER A 399 0.09 35.27 4.15
C SER A 399 0.45 34.12 3.21
N LEU A 400 -0.47 33.19 2.99
CA LEU A 400 -0.33 32.15 1.97
C LEU A 400 0.06 32.74 0.59
N SER A 401 -0.36 33.97 0.29
CA SER A 401 -0.05 34.64 -0.98
C SER A 401 1.44 34.95 -1.17
N ASP A 402 2.16 35.13 -0.06
CA ASP A 402 3.58 35.50 -0.02
C ASP A 402 4.50 34.27 -0.13
N PHE A 403 3.95 33.06 -0.06
CA PHE A 403 4.71 31.83 -0.26
C PHE A 403 5.04 31.60 -1.75
N PRO A 404 6.12 30.87 -2.05
CA PRO A 404 6.46 30.48 -3.41
C PRO A 404 5.28 29.78 -4.12
N GLU A 405 5.15 29.96 -5.44
CA GLU A 405 4.08 29.35 -6.25
C GLU A 405 3.98 27.84 -6.04
N ILE A 406 5.11 27.16 -5.85
CA ILE A 406 5.15 25.73 -5.59
C ILE A 406 4.42 25.32 -4.30
N VAL A 407 4.52 26.14 -3.24
CA VAL A 407 3.80 25.93 -1.98
C VAL A 407 2.31 26.24 -2.18
N LYS A 408 2.00 27.34 -2.86
CA LYS A 408 0.62 27.76 -3.14
C LYS A 408 -0.16 26.76 -4.01
N GLN A 409 0.52 26.03 -4.89
CA GLN A 409 -0.09 24.98 -5.71
C GLN A 409 -0.38 23.70 -4.94
N ALA A 410 0.37 23.42 -3.86
CA ALA A 410 0.27 22.21 -3.05
C ALA A 410 -0.71 22.34 -1.86
N VAL A 411 -1.24 23.54 -1.60
CA VAL A 411 -2.16 23.77 -0.47
C VAL A 411 -3.48 24.37 -0.88
N GLU A 412 -4.49 24.12 -0.06
CA GLU A 412 -5.82 24.72 -0.19
C GLU A 412 -6.34 25.21 1.16
N ILE A 413 -7.38 26.05 1.11
CA ILE A 413 -8.05 26.57 2.29
C ILE A 413 -9.31 25.74 2.50
N ALA A 414 -9.39 25.08 3.64
CA ALA A 414 -10.57 24.33 4.02
C ALA A 414 -11.74 25.28 4.33
N SER A 415 -12.94 24.84 3.96
CA SER A 415 -14.16 25.55 4.30
C SER A 415 -14.57 25.25 5.74
N VAL A 416 -15.21 26.22 6.38
CA VAL A 416 -15.85 26.02 7.69
C VAL A 416 -17.35 25.74 7.48
N PRO A 417 -18.00 24.96 8.37
CA PRO A 417 -19.39 24.58 8.24
C PRO A 417 -20.34 25.80 8.13
N GLN A 418 -21.23 25.80 7.14
CA GLN A 418 -22.32 26.78 6.98
C GLN A 418 -23.70 26.12 7.07
N PHE A 419 -24.78 26.88 6.87
CA PHE A 419 -26.13 26.29 6.76
C PHE A 419 -26.16 25.25 5.61
N GLY A 420 -26.57 24.01 5.88
CA GLY A 420 -26.62 22.92 4.87
C GLY A 420 -25.40 21.99 4.80
N VAL A 421 -24.53 22.02 5.81
CA VAL A 421 -23.39 21.08 5.97
C VAL A 421 -23.85 19.62 5.92
N PRO A 422 -23.05 18.71 5.33
CA PRO A 422 -23.30 17.28 5.40
C PRO A 422 -23.54 16.89 6.86
N ASN A 423 -24.69 16.28 7.15
CA ASN A 423 -25.01 15.81 8.50
C ASN A 423 -23.85 14.91 8.97
N GLU A 424 -23.16 15.30 10.06
CA GLU A 424 -21.93 14.61 10.48
C GLU A 424 -22.21 13.15 10.88
N ALA A 425 -23.48 12.80 11.14
CA ALA A 425 -23.91 11.42 11.36
C ALA A 425 -24.02 10.59 10.07
N THR A 426 -24.13 11.23 8.91
CA THR A 426 -24.28 10.57 7.59
C THR A 426 -23.08 10.81 6.67
N ALA A 427 -22.23 11.77 7.00
CA ALA A 427 -21.04 12.09 6.24
C ALA A 427 -19.94 11.04 6.48
N THR A 428 -19.17 10.75 5.44
CA THR A 428 -17.89 10.06 5.60
C THR A 428 -16.91 11.03 6.25
N LEU A 429 -16.41 10.67 7.44
CA LEU A 429 -15.54 11.53 8.24
C LEU A 429 -14.09 11.05 8.15
N HIS A 430 -13.18 11.96 7.90
CA HIS A 430 -11.75 11.69 7.71
C HIS A 430 -10.95 12.46 8.75
N LEU A 431 -10.19 11.78 9.61
CA LEU A 431 -9.24 12.45 10.49
C LEU A 431 -7.91 12.59 9.78
N GLU A 432 -7.47 13.82 9.56
CA GLU A 432 -6.17 14.10 8.95
C GLU A 432 -5.13 14.46 10.02
N GLN A 433 -3.93 13.93 9.86
CA GLN A 433 -2.80 14.17 10.76
C GLN A 433 -1.62 14.72 9.98
N TRP A 434 -0.80 15.53 10.64
CA TRP A 434 0.48 15.93 10.09
C TRP A 434 1.50 14.80 10.26
N ASN A 435 1.51 13.85 9.33
CA ASN A 435 2.44 12.72 9.38
C ASN A 435 3.76 13.04 8.66
N PHE A 436 4.85 13.19 9.43
CA PHE A 436 6.21 13.02 8.90
C PHE A 436 6.61 11.53 9.04
N GLY A 437 6.96 10.89 7.93
CA GLY A 437 7.35 9.47 7.90
C GLY A 437 6.33 8.52 7.26
N GLY A 438 5.49 9.02 6.35
CA GLY A 438 4.60 8.22 5.51
C GLY A 438 4.80 8.62 4.06
N SER A 439 4.87 7.64 3.17
CA SER A 439 5.12 7.93 1.77
C SER A 439 3.89 7.63 0.91
N PRO A 440 3.85 8.10 -0.34
CA PRO A 440 2.58 8.47 -0.98
C PRO A 440 1.57 7.33 -1.04
N GLY A 441 0.34 7.62 -0.65
CA GLY A 441 -0.81 6.73 -0.82
C GLY A 441 -1.05 6.37 -2.29
N GLU A 442 -1.53 5.14 -2.49
CA GLU A 442 -1.84 4.50 -3.77
C GLU A 442 -2.82 5.30 -4.65
N GLU A 443 -2.67 5.17 -5.97
CA GLU A 443 -3.76 5.42 -6.92
C GLU A 443 -4.78 4.28 -6.83
N GLY A 444 -6.01 4.63 -6.46
CA GLY A 444 -7.12 3.69 -6.27
C GLY A 444 -8.12 4.13 -5.19
N VAL A 445 -7.74 5.09 -4.35
CA VAL A 445 -8.63 5.70 -3.35
C VAL A 445 -9.51 6.76 -4.03
N PRO A 446 -10.84 6.80 -3.74
CA PRO A 446 -11.74 7.86 -4.20
C PRO A 446 -11.22 9.27 -3.84
N PRO A 447 -11.76 10.34 -4.44
CA PRO A 447 -11.15 11.67 -4.49
C PRO A 447 -10.83 12.40 -3.16
N ASP A 448 -11.06 11.79 -2.00
CA ASP A 448 -11.13 12.46 -0.72
C ASP A 448 -10.09 11.91 0.28
N TYR A 449 -9.07 12.75 0.56
CA TYR A 449 -8.13 12.72 1.70
C TYR A 449 -7.13 11.53 1.82
N PRO A 450 -5.98 11.55 1.12
CA PRO A 450 -4.87 10.63 1.38
C PRO A 450 -4.23 10.91 2.75
N ASP A 451 -3.80 9.86 3.46
CA ASP A 451 -3.26 9.88 4.84
C ASP A 451 -4.28 10.26 5.92
N SER A 452 -5.57 9.99 5.66
CA SER A 452 -6.64 10.17 6.63
C SER A 452 -7.13 8.83 7.22
N SER A 453 -7.51 8.86 8.49
CA SER A 453 -8.17 7.72 9.13
C SER A 453 -9.67 7.89 9.07
N LEU A 454 -10.37 6.89 8.52
CA LEU A 454 -11.83 6.89 8.47
C LEU A 454 -12.40 6.86 9.89
N MET A 455 -13.35 7.74 10.17
CA MET A 455 -13.99 7.89 11.46
C MET A 455 -15.48 7.60 11.37
N THR A 456 -15.99 6.87 12.36
CA THR A 456 -17.43 6.63 12.49
C THR A 456 -18.02 7.58 13.52
N TYR A 457 -19.03 8.35 13.15
CA TYR A 457 -19.74 9.24 14.09
C TYR A 457 -20.41 8.44 15.22
N GLN A 458 -20.38 8.99 16.45
CA GLN A 458 -21.12 8.46 17.60
C GLN A 458 -22.07 9.50 18.19
N SER A 459 -23.24 9.04 18.65
CA SER A 459 -24.20 9.89 19.33
C SER A 459 -23.66 10.39 20.68
N ASN A 460 -24.10 11.58 21.14
CA ASN A 460 -23.74 12.09 22.46
C ASN A 460 -24.22 11.19 23.61
N ALA A 461 -25.22 10.35 23.39
CA ALA A 461 -25.68 9.38 24.38
C ALA A 461 -24.69 8.21 24.51
N ASP A 462 -24.23 7.66 23.40
CA ASP A 462 -23.23 6.59 23.38
C ASP A 462 -21.86 7.09 23.86
N CYS A 463 -21.47 8.30 23.43
CA CYS A 463 -20.24 8.92 23.90
C CYS A 463 -20.21 9.10 25.43
N ARG A 464 -21.33 9.53 26.05
CA ARG A 464 -21.44 9.61 27.51
C ARG A 464 -21.42 8.24 28.18
N ARG A 465 -22.04 7.23 27.57
CA ARG A 465 -22.01 5.85 28.08
C ARG A 465 -20.57 5.34 28.14
N ASP A 466 -19.78 5.61 27.12
CA ASP A 466 -18.46 5.02 26.96
C ASP A 466 -17.35 5.80 27.68
N LEU A 467 -17.40 7.14 27.69
CA LEU A 467 -16.45 8.00 28.42
C LEU A 467 -16.77 8.12 29.92
N GLY A 468 -17.98 7.73 30.32
CA GLY A 468 -18.47 7.81 31.70
C GLY A 468 -19.07 9.18 32.04
N SER A 469 -19.81 9.22 33.15
CA SER A 469 -20.63 10.37 33.58
C SER A 469 -19.86 11.64 33.94
N LYS A 470 -18.53 11.55 34.09
CA LYS A 470 -17.66 12.70 34.38
C LYS A 470 -17.36 13.57 33.16
N PHE A 471 -17.53 13.05 31.93
CA PHE A 471 -17.35 13.83 30.71
C PHE A 471 -18.71 14.33 30.19
N GLN A 472 -18.78 15.63 29.89
CA GLN A 472 -20.02 16.25 29.41
C GLN A 472 -20.05 16.27 27.89
N ALA A 473 -20.53 15.18 27.25
CA ALA A 473 -20.78 15.21 25.80
C ALA A 473 -22.02 16.07 25.49
N ARG A 474 -21.77 17.34 25.16
CA ARG A 474 -22.77 18.35 24.78
C ARG A 474 -22.79 18.56 23.26
N SER A 475 -23.62 19.50 22.80
CA SER A 475 -23.72 19.87 21.37
C SER A 475 -22.39 20.35 20.77
N GLU A 476 -21.50 20.89 21.59
CA GLU A 476 -20.24 21.53 21.21
C GLU A 476 -19.12 20.54 20.90
N VAL A 477 -19.36 19.24 21.08
CA VAL A 477 -18.39 18.19 20.78
C VAL A 477 -18.93 17.22 19.72
N ILE A 478 -18.00 16.60 19.00
CA ILE A 478 -18.23 15.44 18.14
C ILE A 478 -17.43 14.29 18.73
N CYS A 479 -18.09 13.15 18.94
CA CYS A 479 -17.41 11.92 19.30
C CYS A 479 -17.37 11.01 18.08
N THR A 480 -16.21 10.44 17.83
CA THR A 480 -16.01 9.47 16.74
C THR A 480 -15.41 8.18 17.29
N ARG A 481 -15.69 7.08 16.61
CA ARG A 481 -15.08 5.77 16.81
C ARG A 481 -14.04 5.54 15.73
N GLY A 482 -12.83 5.19 16.13
CA GLY A 482 -11.84 4.56 15.26
C GLY A 482 -11.82 3.07 15.57
N ASP A 483 -12.46 2.26 14.73
CA ASP A 483 -12.33 0.79 14.78
C ASP A 483 -11.08 0.40 13.97
N ASN A 484 -10.18 -0.41 14.54
CA ASN A 484 -9.00 -0.98 13.87
C ASN A 484 -7.94 0.01 13.35
N SER A 485 -7.97 1.28 13.74
CA SER A 485 -6.93 2.26 13.38
C SER A 485 -5.66 2.15 14.22
N GLY A 486 -5.61 1.23 15.17
CA GLY A 486 -4.45 1.00 16.03
C GLY A 486 -4.19 2.12 17.04
N PHE A 487 -5.00 3.19 17.11
CA PHE A 487 -4.82 4.31 18.07
C PHE A 487 -4.80 3.88 19.54
N CYS A 488 -5.39 2.73 19.83
CA CYS A 488 -5.43 2.14 21.16
C CYS A 488 -4.42 1.01 21.36
N LEU A 489 -3.55 0.73 20.39
CA LEU A 489 -2.42 -0.19 20.55
C LEU A 489 -1.23 0.60 21.10
N ARG A 490 -0.52 0.05 22.09
CA ARG A 490 0.61 0.72 22.76
C ARG A 490 1.77 1.09 21.81
N GLU A 491 1.79 0.53 20.61
CA GLU A 491 2.86 0.64 19.63
C GLU A 491 2.59 1.72 18.56
N ASN A 492 1.38 2.29 18.49
CA ASN A 492 1.04 3.34 17.54
C ASN A 492 0.87 4.71 18.24
N PRO A 493 1.34 5.80 17.63
CA PRO A 493 1.19 7.14 18.20
C PRO A 493 -0.30 7.52 18.29
N THR A 494 -0.67 8.18 19.38
CA THR A 494 -1.98 8.85 19.50
C THR A 494 -2.09 9.95 18.45
N PRO A 495 -3.30 10.24 17.91
CA PRO A 495 -3.47 11.36 16.99
C PRO A 495 -2.89 12.67 17.52
N ASP A 496 -2.32 13.48 16.62
CA ASP A 496 -1.78 14.80 16.97
C ASP A 496 -2.90 15.74 17.38
N LEU A 497 -2.70 16.44 18.49
CA LEU A 497 -3.62 17.51 18.90
C LEU A 497 -3.76 18.53 17.77
N GLY A 498 -4.99 19.03 17.59
CA GLY A 498 -5.29 20.00 16.54
C GLY A 498 -5.57 19.40 15.16
N SER A 499 -5.43 18.08 14.99
CA SER A 499 -5.82 17.38 13.76
C SER A 499 -7.26 17.66 13.34
N PRO A 500 -7.51 18.08 12.08
CA PRO A 500 -8.86 18.36 11.61
C PRO A 500 -9.62 17.06 11.31
N LEU A 501 -10.88 17.02 11.74
CA LEU A 501 -11.86 16.05 11.28
C LEU A 501 -12.59 16.67 10.08
N MET A 502 -12.42 16.04 8.92
CA MET A 502 -12.83 16.54 7.62
C MET A 502 -14.05 15.79 7.10
N ALA A 503 -14.88 16.51 6.37
CA ALA A 503 -15.96 15.96 5.55
C ALA A 503 -15.89 16.59 4.16
N SER A 504 -16.24 15.83 3.13
CA SER A 504 -16.34 16.36 1.77
C SER A 504 -17.71 16.94 1.49
N HIS A 505 -17.73 18.12 0.86
CA HIS A 505 -18.95 18.78 0.43
C HIS A 505 -18.85 19.16 -1.04
N THR A 506 -19.77 18.65 -1.86
CA THR A 506 -19.88 19.01 -3.26
C THR A 506 -20.72 20.28 -3.40
N ASP A 507 -20.12 21.35 -3.92
CA ASP A 507 -20.85 22.60 -4.16
C ASP A 507 -21.84 22.48 -5.34
N SER A 508 -22.68 23.50 -5.53
CA SER A 508 -23.70 23.51 -6.59
C SER A 508 -23.15 23.44 -8.01
N LYS A 509 -21.83 23.55 -8.19
CA LYS A 509 -21.12 23.45 -9.47
C LYS A 509 -20.41 22.10 -9.63
N GLY A 510 -20.59 21.17 -8.69
CA GLY A 510 -19.98 19.85 -8.73
C GLY A 510 -18.55 19.79 -8.21
N HIS A 511 -18.01 20.85 -7.61
CA HIS A 511 -16.67 20.82 -7.03
C HIS A 511 -16.73 20.27 -5.61
N VAL A 512 -15.95 19.22 -5.35
CA VAL A 512 -15.75 18.68 -4.01
C VAL A 512 -14.80 19.61 -3.25
N LYS A 513 -15.20 20.01 -2.04
CA LYS A 513 -14.39 20.87 -1.16
C LYS A 513 -14.22 20.26 0.22
N PRO A 514 -13.03 20.43 0.83
CA PRO A 514 -12.83 20.13 2.23
C PRO A 514 -13.63 21.01 3.16
N VAL A 515 -14.33 20.39 4.11
CA VAL A 515 -15.01 21.06 5.21
C VAL A 515 -14.48 20.52 6.53
N VAL A 516 -13.95 21.42 7.36
CA VAL A 516 -13.48 21.10 8.70
C VAL A 516 -14.67 21.02 9.64
N VAL A 517 -15.11 19.82 10.02
CA VAL A 517 -16.28 19.63 10.91
C VAL A 517 -15.88 19.53 12.38
N GLY A 518 -14.66 19.07 12.67
CA GLY A 518 -14.14 18.93 14.02
C GLY A 518 -12.66 19.26 14.14
N VAL A 519 -12.20 19.57 15.36
CA VAL A 519 -10.77 19.69 15.71
C VAL A 519 -10.48 18.73 16.85
N TYR A 520 -9.59 17.77 16.64
CA TYR A 520 -9.21 16.79 17.65
C TYR A 520 -8.46 17.45 18.81
N PHE A 521 -8.87 17.14 20.04
CA PHE A 521 -8.21 17.67 21.23
C PHE A 521 -8.01 16.63 22.35
N MET A 522 -8.58 15.42 22.21
CA MET A 522 -8.49 14.40 23.24
C MET A 522 -8.94 13.02 22.74
N SER A 523 -8.22 11.98 23.16
CA SER A 523 -8.70 10.59 23.10
C SER A 523 -9.36 10.20 24.43
N GLY A 524 -10.45 9.46 24.34
CA GLY A 524 -11.26 9.03 25.47
C GLY A 524 -10.56 8.00 26.37
N LEU A 525 -10.78 8.14 27.69
CA LEU A 525 -10.32 7.33 28.83
C LEU A 525 -10.55 5.80 28.79
N ARG A 526 -10.90 5.20 27.65
CA ARG A 526 -11.04 3.74 27.49
C ARG A 526 -10.57 3.28 26.11
N CYS A 527 -9.26 3.04 26.01
CA CYS A 527 -8.78 2.09 25.02
C CYS A 527 -9.13 0.67 25.48
N LYS A 528 -9.99 -0.01 24.73
CA LYS A 528 -10.18 -1.46 24.91
C LYS A 528 -9.13 -2.17 24.05
N TYR A 529 -7.94 -2.33 24.63
CA TYR A 529 -6.77 -2.95 23.98
C TYR A 529 -7.06 -4.31 23.32
N ALA A 530 -8.02 -5.08 23.84
CA ALA A 530 -8.40 -6.39 23.30
C ALA A 530 -9.11 -6.34 21.94
N ASP A 531 -9.81 -5.23 21.64
CA ASP A 531 -10.66 -5.09 20.46
C ASP A 531 -10.15 -4.01 19.49
N GLY A 532 -9.02 -3.35 19.80
CA GLY A 532 -8.35 -2.39 18.92
C GLY A 532 -9.09 -1.06 18.64
N TRP A 533 -10.22 -0.79 19.30
CA TRP A 533 -11.01 0.43 19.08
C TRP A 533 -10.88 1.46 20.21
N GLY A 534 -11.04 2.73 19.83
CA GLY A 534 -10.99 3.89 20.72
C GLY A 534 -12.00 4.98 20.35
N ILE A 535 -12.22 5.90 21.29
CA ILE A 535 -13.09 7.08 21.11
C ILE A 535 -12.21 8.31 20.98
N LEU A 536 -12.43 9.10 19.93
CA LEU A 536 -11.81 10.40 19.76
C LEU A 536 -12.86 11.49 19.96
N VAL A 537 -12.44 12.58 20.59
CA VAL A 537 -13.30 13.72 20.88
C VAL A 537 -12.76 14.95 20.16
N HIS A 538 -13.66 15.62 19.45
CA HIS A 538 -13.37 16.79 18.64
C HIS A 538 -14.24 17.97 19.06
N SER A 539 -13.70 19.18 18.99
CA SER A 539 -14.47 20.41 19.13
C SER A 539 -15.32 20.56 17.88
N ARG A 540 -16.65 20.67 18.03
CA ARG A 540 -17.57 20.80 16.89
C ARG A 540 -17.41 22.18 16.26
N VAL A 541 -16.76 22.27 15.11
CA VAL A 541 -16.42 23.55 14.46
C VAL A 541 -17.68 24.39 14.22
N ALA A 542 -18.77 23.78 13.77
CA ALA A 542 -20.05 24.44 13.51
C ALA A 542 -20.58 25.24 14.72
N SER A 543 -20.34 24.77 15.95
CA SER A 543 -20.77 25.44 17.19
C SER A 543 -20.06 26.77 17.45
N PHE A 544 -18.91 27.00 16.81
CA PHE A 544 -18.03 28.14 17.07
C PHE A 544 -17.85 29.06 15.86
N VAL A 545 -18.56 28.79 14.75
CA VAL A 545 -18.46 29.61 13.53
C VAL A 545 -18.96 31.03 13.77
N GLY A 546 -20.09 31.19 14.44
CA GLY A 546 -20.75 32.48 14.60
C GLY A 546 -20.00 33.45 15.51
N ASP A 547 -19.47 32.96 16.64
CA ASP A 547 -18.96 33.79 17.73
C ASP A 547 -17.43 33.79 17.85
N PHE A 548 -16.72 32.88 17.17
CA PHE A 548 -15.27 32.78 17.25
C PHE A 548 -14.58 32.78 15.89
N ILE A 549 -14.91 31.83 15.01
CA ILE A 549 -14.17 31.62 13.75
C ILE A 549 -14.52 32.68 12.71
N GLY A 550 -15.81 32.92 12.49
CA GLY A 550 -16.31 33.88 11.51
C GLY A 550 -15.84 35.33 11.74
N PRO A 551 -15.87 35.86 12.99
CA PRO A 551 -15.30 37.16 13.30
C PRO A 551 -13.82 37.30 12.90
N GLU A 552 -12.98 36.30 13.15
CA GLU A 552 -11.56 36.35 12.77
C GLU A 552 -11.37 36.29 11.25
N GLN A 553 -12.10 35.41 10.56
CA GLN A 553 -12.07 35.35 9.09
C GLN A 553 -12.50 36.68 8.45
N ARG A 554 -13.48 37.38 9.03
CA ARG A 554 -13.88 38.72 8.56
C ARG A 554 -12.79 39.76 8.84
N ARG A 555 -12.18 39.73 10.02
CA ARG A 555 -11.11 40.68 10.41
C ARG A 555 -9.96 40.66 9.41
N VAL A 556 -9.43 39.48 9.07
CA VAL A 556 -8.32 39.37 8.11
C VAL A 556 -8.73 39.76 6.68
N ARG A 557 -9.98 39.47 6.27
CA ARG A 557 -10.50 39.91 4.97
C ARG A 557 -10.62 41.42 4.87
N HIS A 558 -11.10 42.10 5.92
CA HIS A 558 -11.22 43.55 5.95
C HIS A 558 -9.85 44.25 5.94
N ALA A 559 -8.90 43.76 6.74
CA ALA A 559 -7.53 44.29 6.73
C ALA A 559 -6.87 44.18 5.34
N ALA A 560 -7.12 43.08 4.61
CA ALA A 560 -6.65 42.92 3.24
C ALA A 560 -7.32 43.89 2.25
N SER A 561 -8.60 44.23 2.45
CA SER A 561 -9.31 45.19 1.58
C SER A 561 -8.87 46.64 1.78
N GLU A 562 -8.53 47.04 3.01
CA GLU A 562 -8.06 48.40 3.31
C GLU A 562 -6.69 48.68 2.69
N LEU A 563 -5.78 47.69 2.71
CA LEU A 563 -4.44 47.75 2.07
C LEU A 563 -4.46 47.88 0.54
N ILE A 564 -5.57 47.51 -0.11
CA ILE A 564 -5.75 47.63 -1.58
C ILE A 564 -6.36 49.00 -1.94
N SER A 565 -7.01 49.65 -0.98
CA SER A 565 -7.68 50.96 -1.15
C SER A 565 -6.82 52.17 -0.73
N SER A 566 -5.69 51.94 -0.08
CA SER A 566 -4.64 52.90 0.25
C SER A 566 -3.51 52.83 -0.76
#